data_AF-A0A814FLN3-F1
#
_entry.id   AF-A0A814FLN3-F1
#
_cell.length_a   1.000
_cell.length_b   1.000
_cell.length_c   1.000
_cell.angle_alpha   90.00
_cell.angle_beta   90.00
_cell.angle_gamma   90.00
#
_symmetry.space_group_name_H-M   'P 1'
#
loop_
_entity.id
_entity.type
_entity.pdbx_description
1 polymer ?
#
loop_
_entity_poly.entity_id
_entity_poly.type
_entity_poly.pdbx_seq_one_letter_code
_entity_poly.pdbx_strand_id
1 'polypeptide(L)'
;MKFKKQNRKIVLFLDNFSGHKTEKKFELNFFPANCTTVIQPLDKGIINSFKVKYRNNVSREKLQSLEYGSTPNEINIKDAIFKIKSAWGQVSAITVSNCFQKAGFGIYKPSETVQDEENCDFIRRYIEYQNFDLNQFAYVRIDEDTPTNDQLSDKEILSQVSQNNKNNNIIPNNESIEEEDE
;
A
#
# COMPACT_ATOMS: atom_id res chain seq x y z
N MET A 1 -8.76 -17.54 16.86
CA MET A 1 -7.95 -17.01 15.74
C MET A 1 -7.24 -18.16 15.03
N LYS A 2 -7.49 -18.37 13.73
CA LYS A 2 -7.07 -19.56 12.96
C LYS A 2 -5.55 -19.78 12.98
N PHE A 3 -4.77 -18.71 12.98
CA PHE A 3 -3.30 -18.75 12.95
C PHE A 3 -2.65 -19.27 14.24
N LYS A 4 -3.19 -18.91 15.41
CA LYS A 4 -2.71 -19.42 16.71
C LYS A 4 -2.92 -20.93 16.83
N LYS A 5 -4.03 -21.44 16.27
CA LYS A 5 -4.31 -22.89 16.20
C LYS A 5 -3.37 -23.63 15.22
N GLN A 6 -2.79 -22.91 14.26
CA GLN A 6 -1.86 -23.45 13.25
C GLN A 6 -0.38 -23.25 13.62
N ASN A 7 -0.09 -22.76 14.84
CA ASN A 7 1.26 -22.45 15.32
C ASN A 7 2.11 -21.58 14.36
N ARG A 8 1.46 -20.67 13.61
CA ARG A 8 2.15 -19.76 12.68
C ARG A 8 2.65 -18.53 13.44
N LYS A 9 3.95 -18.24 13.33
CA LYS A 9 4.52 -16.95 13.76
C LYS A 9 4.10 -15.88 12.75
N ILE A 10 3.57 -14.77 13.23
CA ILE A 10 3.09 -13.64 12.41
C ILE A 10 3.80 -12.38 12.87
N VAL A 11 4.39 -11.68 11.91
CA VAL A 11 4.97 -10.35 12.06
C VAL A 11 4.11 -9.36 11.29
N LEU A 12 3.83 -8.20 11.92
CA LEU A 12 3.16 -7.07 11.28
C LEU A 12 4.18 -5.95 11.06
N PHE A 13 4.34 -5.53 9.81
CA PHE A 13 5.18 -4.39 9.44
C PHE A 13 4.33 -3.13 9.30
N LEU A 14 4.70 -2.05 9.99
CA LEU A 14 3.99 -0.77 9.98
C LEU A 14 4.94 0.39 9.66
N ASP A 15 4.37 1.49 9.16
CA ASP A 15 5.09 2.76 9.10
C ASP A 15 5.24 3.38 10.50
N ASN A 16 6.00 4.47 10.63
CA ASN A 16 6.25 5.13 11.92
C ASN A 16 5.13 6.12 12.32
N PHE A 17 3.89 5.90 11.89
CA PHE A 17 2.77 6.76 12.28
C PHE A 17 2.50 6.68 13.79
N SER A 18 2.40 7.84 14.44
CA SER A 18 2.27 7.98 15.90
C SER A 18 1.00 7.33 16.48
N GLY A 19 -0.01 7.10 15.65
CA GLY A 19 -1.23 6.37 16.04
C GLY A 19 -1.04 4.86 16.19
N HIS A 20 0.07 4.29 15.72
CA HIS A 20 0.35 2.86 15.86
C HIS A 20 0.74 2.51 17.30
N LYS A 21 -0.22 1.95 18.04
CA LYS A 21 0.00 1.41 19.40
C LYS A 21 0.47 -0.03 19.31
N THR A 22 1.43 -0.40 20.14
CA THR A 22 1.93 -1.77 20.24
C THR A 22 0.86 -2.73 20.79
N GLU A 23 0.31 -3.58 19.91
CA GLU A 23 -0.57 -4.67 20.31
C GLU A 23 0.22 -5.95 20.63
N LYS A 24 0.01 -6.55 21.81
CA LYS A 24 0.74 -7.73 22.30
C LYS A 24 0.45 -9.06 21.56
N LYS A 25 -0.37 -9.07 20.51
CA LYS A 25 -0.84 -10.30 19.84
C LYS A 25 0.05 -10.73 18.67
N PHE A 26 0.83 -9.81 18.13
CA PHE A 26 1.73 -10.04 17.00
C PHE A 26 3.09 -9.47 17.33
N GLU A 27 4.12 -10.03 16.69
CA GLU A 27 5.40 -9.33 16.62
C GLU A 27 5.21 -8.12 15.71
N LEU A 28 5.53 -6.94 16.21
CA LEU A 28 5.34 -5.68 15.52
C LEU A 28 6.69 -5.12 15.15
N ASN A 29 6.94 -4.93 13.86
CA ASN A 29 8.16 -4.33 13.34
C ASN A 29 7.82 -3.05 12.60
N PHE A 30 8.62 -2.02 12.82
CA PHE A 30 8.47 -0.75 12.12
C PHE A 30 9.47 -0.66 10.98
N PHE A 31 9.04 -0.06 9.87
CA PHE A 31 9.94 0.28 8.79
C PHE A 31 10.91 1.40 9.23
N PRO A 32 12.16 1.39 8.75
CA PRO A 32 13.05 2.55 8.86
C PRO A 32 12.34 3.85 8.44
N ALA A 33 12.59 4.91 9.19
CA ALA A 33 12.04 6.23 8.89
C ALA A 33 12.41 6.67 7.46
N ASN A 34 11.48 7.32 6.77
CA ASN A 34 11.64 7.84 5.40
C ASN A 34 11.93 6.78 4.32
N CYS A 35 11.76 5.49 4.60
CA CYS A 35 11.98 4.41 3.62
C CYS A 35 10.68 3.78 3.09
N THR A 36 9.50 4.24 3.52
CA THR A 36 8.20 3.62 3.20
C THR A 36 8.00 3.42 1.71
N THR A 37 8.25 4.42 0.87
CA THR A 37 8.16 4.31 -0.60
C THR A 37 9.07 3.22 -1.20
N VAL A 38 10.17 2.88 -0.51
CA VAL A 38 11.17 1.92 -0.98
C VAL A 38 10.89 0.49 -0.50
N ILE A 39 10.35 0.31 0.70
CA ILE A 39 10.26 -1.03 1.32
C ILE A 39 8.84 -1.43 1.75
N GLN A 40 7.86 -0.53 1.66
CA GLN A 40 6.49 -0.84 2.02
C GLN A 40 5.74 -1.47 0.83
N PRO A 41 5.24 -2.71 0.94
CA PRO A 41 4.55 -3.38 -0.16
C PRO A 41 3.31 -2.63 -0.64
N LEU A 42 2.63 -1.91 0.26
CA LEU A 42 1.46 -1.11 -0.09
C LEU A 42 1.79 -0.03 -1.13
N ASP A 43 2.95 0.63 -0.97
CA ASP A 43 3.45 1.68 -1.86
C ASP A 43 4.11 1.11 -3.13
N LYS A 44 4.43 -0.19 -3.17
CA LYS A 44 4.97 -0.86 -4.36
C LYS A 44 3.97 -1.14 -5.49
N GLY A 45 2.70 -0.83 -5.26
CA GLY A 45 1.68 -0.92 -6.30
C GLY A 45 0.32 -1.43 -5.81
N ILE A 46 0.21 -1.95 -4.58
CA ILE A 46 -1.10 -2.42 -4.07
C ILE A 46 -2.09 -1.26 -3.97
N ILE A 47 -1.66 -0.11 -3.42
CA ILE A 47 -2.51 1.10 -3.34
C ILE A 47 -2.88 1.60 -4.73
N ASN A 48 -1.92 1.68 -5.65
CA ASN A 48 -2.18 2.08 -7.03
C ASN A 48 -3.22 1.17 -7.69
N SER A 49 -3.03 -0.15 -7.58
CA SER A 49 -3.94 -1.15 -8.13
C SER A 49 -5.35 -0.99 -7.61
N PHE A 50 -5.47 -0.83 -6.30
CA PHE A 50 -6.74 -0.54 -5.66
C PHE A 50 -7.39 0.75 -6.20
N LYS A 51 -6.64 1.85 -6.29
CA LYS A 51 -7.13 3.15 -6.81
C LYS A 51 -7.62 3.01 -8.26
N VAL A 52 -6.87 2.30 -9.10
CA VAL A 52 -7.26 2.04 -10.49
C VAL A 52 -8.57 1.26 -10.55
N LYS A 53 -8.69 0.13 -9.83
CA LYS A 53 -9.92 -0.67 -9.83
C LYS A 53 -11.12 0.12 -9.29
N TYR A 54 -10.93 0.88 -8.22
CA TYR A 54 -11.97 1.73 -7.66
C TYR A 54 -12.48 2.75 -8.66
N ARG A 55 -11.56 3.52 -9.28
CA ARG A 55 -11.91 4.58 -10.23
C ARG A 55 -12.48 4.04 -11.52
N ASN A 56 -12.00 2.90 -12.00
CA ASN A 56 -12.56 2.25 -13.18
C ASN A 56 -14.03 1.81 -12.95
N ASN A 57 -14.34 1.27 -11.76
CA ASN A 57 -15.73 0.95 -11.39
C ASN A 57 -16.61 2.21 -11.33
N VAL A 58 -16.11 3.29 -10.73
CA VAL A 58 -16.83 4.57 -10.67
C VAL A 58 -17.06 5.14 -12.06
N SER A 59 -16.03 5.21 -12.89
CA SER A 59 -16.11 5.70 -14.27
C SER A 59 -17.06 4.87 -15.11
N ARG A 60 -17.08 3.54 -14.94
CA ARG A 60 -18.05 2.65 -15.61
C ARG A 60 -19.49 3.03 -15.28
N GLU A 61 -19.82 3.13 -14.00
CA GLU A 61 -21.20 3.45 -13.58
C GLU A 61 -21.62 4.85 -14.03
N LYS A 62 -20.75 5.84 -13.88
CA LYS A 62 -21.02 7.20 -14.35
C LYS A 62 -21.23 7.25 -15.86
N LEU A 63 -20.38 6.57 -16.63
CA LEU A 63 -20.50 6.50 -18.09
C LEU A 63 -21.80 5.83 -18.50
N GLN A 64 -22.19 4.73 -17.85
CA GLN A 64 -23.46 4.06 -18.12
C GLN A 64 -24.65 4.99 -17.88
N SER A 65 -24.70 5.71 -16.74
CA SER A 65 -25.78 6.67 -16.49
C SER A 65 -25.89 7.73 -17.60
N LEU A 66 -24.74 8.26 -18.04
CA LEU A 66 -24.67 9.26 -19.09
C LEU A 66 -25.11 8.72 -20.46
N GLU A 67 -24.67 7.51 -20.83
CA GLU A 67 -25.06 6.84 -22.08
C GLU A 67 -26.59 6.57 -22.13
N TYR A 68 -27.23 6.36 -20.97
CA TYR A 68 -28.70 6.24 -20.84
C TYR A 68 -29.42 7.59 -20.66
N GLY A 69 -28.73 8.72 -20.82
CA GLY A 69 -29.33 10.06 -20.70
C GLY A 69 -29.74 10.44 -19.28
N SER A 70 -29.21 9.76 -18.26
CA SER A 70 -29.45 10.03 -16.84
C SER A 70 -28.27 10.77 -16.20
N THR A 71 -28.54 11.56 -15.17
CA THR A 71 -27.49 12.19 -14.36
C THR A 71 -26.81 11.14 -13.47
N PRO A 72 -25.47 11.04 -13.46
CA PRO A 72 -24.77 10.14 -12.55
C PRO A 72 -25.07 10.49 -11.09
N ASN A 73 -25.37 9.48 -10.29
CA ASN A 73 -25.60 9.66 -8.86
C ASN A 73 -24.32 10.06 -8.13
N GLU A 74 -24.47 10.90 -7.11
CA GLU A 74 -23.40 11.15 -6.15
C GLU A 74 -23.11 9.88 -5.33
N ILE A 75 -21.85 9.70 -4.96
CA ILE A 75 -21.42 8.55 -4.17
C ILE A 75 -21.63 8.88 -2.69
N ASN A 76 -22.61 8.23 -2.05
CA ASN A 76 -22.76 8.30 -0.60
C ASN A 76 -21.85 7.29 0.13
N ILE A 77 -21.85 7.32 1.47
CA ILE A 77 -21.01 6.44 2.30
C ILE A 77 -21.28 4.95 2.05
N LYS A 78 -22.55 4.56 1.88
CA LYS A 78 -22.93 3.16 1.61
C LYS A 78 -22.34 2.71 0.28
N ASP A 79 -22.50 3.51 -0.76
CA ASP A 79 -21.96 3.22 -2.09
C ASP A 79 -20.44 3.16 -2.06
N ALA A 80 -19.78 4.08 -1.34
CA ALA A 80 -18.33 4.07 -1.15
C ALA A 80 -17.84 2.76 -0.53
N ILE A 81 -18.49 2.26 0.53
CA ILE A 81 -18.13 0.99 1.18
C ILE A 81 -18.24 -0.19 0.21
N PHE A 82 -19.33 -0.28 -0.55
CA PHE A 82 -19.51 -1.36 -1.54
C PHE A 82 -18.50 -1.28 -2.66
N LYS A 83 -18.18 -0.08 -3.13
CA LYS A 83 -17.16 0.16 -4.16
C LYS A 83 -15.76 -0.19 -3.67
N ILE A 84 -15.40 0.17 -2.44
CA ILE A 84 -14.14 -0.22 -1.79
C ILE A 84 -14.04 -1.75 -1.73
N LYS A 85 -15.09 -2.42 -1.24
CA LYS A 85 -15.13 -3.89 -1.19
C LYS A 85 -14.94 -4.52 -2.58
N SER A 86 -15.64 -4.00 -3.59
CA SER A 86 -15.53 -4.47 -4.97
C SER A 86 -14.13 -4.27 -5.54
N ALA A 87 -13.57 -3.07 -5.39
CA ALA A 87 -12.24 -2.74 -5.87
C ALA A 87 -11.15 -3.60 -5.21
N TRP A 88 -11.22 -3.78 -3.90
CA TRP A 88 -10.28 -4.66 -3.17
C TRP A 88 -10.35 -6.11 -3.65
N GLY A 89 -11.57 -6.62 -3.91
CA GLY A 89 -11.76 -7.97 -4.47
C GLY A 89 -11.21 -8.15 -5.89
N GLN A 90 -10.92 -7.06 -6.62
CA GLN A 90 -10.32 -7.07 -7.95
C GLN A 90 -8.79 -6.94 -7.92
N VAL A 91 -8.18 -6.61 -6.78
CA VAL A 91 -6.72 -6.61 -6.64
C VAL A 91 -6.25 -8.06 -6.62
N SER A 92 -5.42 -8.45 -7.58
CA SER A 92 -5.03 -9.85 -7.74
C SER A 92 -4.01 -10.28 -6.66
N ALA A 93 -4.06 -11.56 -6.28
CA ALA A 93 -3.06 -12.13 -5.39
C ALA A 93 -1.64 -12.08 -6.01
N ILE A 94 -1.54 -12.09 -7.34
CA ILE A 94 -0.29 -11.95 -8.09
C ILE A 94 0.27 -10.54 -7.90
N THR A 95 -0.55 -9.50 -8.07
CA THR A 95 -0.17 -8.11 -7.83
C THR A 95 0.33 -7.91 -6.40
N VAL A 96 -0.39 -8.46 -5.41
CA VAL A 96 0.06 -8.41 -4.00
C VAL A 96 1.41 -9.12 -3.83
N SER A 97 1.54 -10.35 -4.31
CA SER A 97 2.79 -11.13 -4.22
C SER A 97 3.98 -10.39 -4.86
N ASN A 98 3.80 -9.85 -6.05
CA ASN A 98 4.82 -9.09 -6.77
C ASN A 98 5.22 -7.81 -6.01
N CYS A 99 4.27 -7.11 -5.39
CA CYS A 99 4.56 -5.92 -4.59
C CYS A 99 5.38 -6.27 -3.34
N PHE A 100 5.07 -7.39 -2.67
CA PHE A 100 5.87 -7.88 -1.53
C PHE A 100 7.30 -8.26 -1.97
N GLN A 101 7.45 -8.96 -3.10
CA GLN A 101 8.79 -9.29 -3.63
C GLN A 101 9.59 -8.05 -4.00
N LYS A 102 8.97 -7.06 -4.66
CA LYS A 102 9.59 -5.76 -4.99
C LYS A 102 9.98 -4.95 -3.74
N ALA A 103 9.30 -5.18 -2.63
CA ALA A 103 9.61 -4.59 -1.32
C ALA A 103 10.71 -5.38 -0.56
N GLY A 104 11.25 -6.45 -1.13
CA GLY A 104 12.31 -7.27 -0.51
C GLY A 104 11.79 -8.42 0.35
N PHE A 105 10.49 -8.71 0.34
CA PHE A 105 9.92 -9.84 1.07
C PHE A 105 9.95 -11.12 0.24
N GLY A 106 10.58 -12.15 0.79
CA GLY A 106 10.65 -13.49 0.19
C GLY A 106 11.81 -13.65 -0.80
N ILE A 107 11.89 -14.84 -1.41
CA ILE A 107 12.89 -15.13 -2.44
C ILE A 107 12.36 -14.61 -3.76
N TYR A 108 13.12 -13.72 -4.42
CA TYR A 108 12.80 -13.24 -5.76
C TYR A 108 12.68 -14.43 -6.70
N LYS A 109 11.46 -14.68 -7.17
CA LYS A 109 11.20 -15.60 -8.27
C LYS A 109 10.75 -14.70 -9.42
N PRO A 110 11.47 -14.67 -10.56
CA PRO A 110 10.95 -14.02 -11.73
C PRO A 110 9.63 -14.72 -12.07
N SER A 111 8.51 -14.07 -11.74
CA SER A 111 7.21 -14.52 -12.23
C SER A 111 7.22 -14.30 -13.74
N GLU A 112 6.69 -15.25 -14.50
CA GLU A 112 6.25 -14.96 -15.87
C GLU A 112 5.42 -13.69 -15.77
N THR A 113 5.79 -12.67 -16.55
CA THR A 113 5.13 -11.38 -16.59
C THR A 113 3.70 -11.59 -17.09
N VAL A 114 2.81 -12.03 -16.20
CA VAL A 114 1.39 -11.82 -16.38
C VAL A 114 1.25 -10.32 -16.20
N GLN A 115 1.21 -9.61 -17.33
CA GLN A 115 0.70 -8.26 -17.35
C GLN A 115 -0.74 -8.38 -16.86
N ASP A 116 -0.95 -8.21 -15.55
CA ASP A 116 -2.21 -7.70 -15.04
C ASP A 116 -2.31 -6.28 -15.63
N GLU A 117 -2.64 -6.18 -16.92
CA GLU A 117 -3.04 -4.92 -17.52
C GLU A 117 -4.21 -4.46 -16.68
N GLU A 118 -3.97 -3.47 -15.84
CA GLU A 118 -5.02 -2.84 -15.08
C GLU A 118 -5.89 -2.11 -16.10
N ASN A 119 -6.92 -2.82 -16.58
CA ASN A 119 -7.84 -2.32 -17.58
C ASN A 119 -8.49 -1.03 -17.02
N CYS A 120 -8.04 0.10 -17.56
CA CYS A 120 -8.50 1.45 -17.27
C CYS A 120 -9.47 1.96 -18.36
N ASP A 121 -10.06 1.06 -19.15
CA ASP A 121 -10.81 1.44 -20.35
C ASP A 121 -11.98 2.36 -20.02
N PHE A 122 -12.67 2.13 -18.90
CA PHE A 122 -13.79 2.98 -18.50
C PHE A 122 -13.31 4.34 -18.00
N ILE A 123 -12.14 4.43 -17.38
CA ILE A 123 -11.53 5.71 -16.98
C ILE A 123 -11.28 6.55 -18.24
N ARG A 124 -10.58 5.97 -19.23
CA ARG A 124 -10.28 6.65 -20.49
C ARG A 124 -11.54 7.11 -21.21
N ARG A 125 -12.52 6.22 -21.37
CA ARG A 125 -13.80 6.54 -22.02
C ARG A 125 -14.57 7.63 -21.29
N TYR A 126 -14.59 7.60 -19.95
CA TYR A 126 -15.28 8.60 -19.15
C TYR A 126 -14.65 9.99 -19.27
N ILE A 127 -13.31 10.06 -19.24
CA ILE A 127 -12.54 11.29 -19.50
C ILE A 127 -12.88 11.86 -20.88
N GLU A 128 -12.84 11.02 -21.91
CA GLU A 128 -13.16 11.42 -23.29
C GLU A 128 -14.60 11.92 -23.41
N TYR A 129 -15.55 11.19 -22.83
CA TYR A 129 -16.98 11.54 -22.86
C TYR A 129 -17.25 12.88 -22.16
N GLN A 130 -16.55 13.18 -21.07
CA GLN A 130 -16.69 14.43 -20.32
C GLN A 130 -15.79 15.55 -20.82
N ASN A 131 -14.90 15.26 -21.78
CA ASN A 131 -13.89 16.20 -22.29
C ASN A 131 -13.01 16.79 -21.17
N PHE A 132 -12.54 15.96 -20.25
CA PHE A 132 -11.61 16.40 -19.20
C PHE A 132 -10.19 16.58 -19.75
N ASP A 133 -9.54 17.68 -19.35
CA ASP A 133 -8.14 17.98 -19.71
C ASP A 133 -7.16 17.24 -18.79
N LEU A 134 -7.19 15.90 -18.82
CA LEU A 134 -6.29 15.03 -18.08
C LEU A 134 -6.31 13.62 -18.67
N ASN A 135 -5.23 12.85 -18.47
CA ASN A 135 -5.17 11.45 -18.89
C ASN A 135 -5.59 10.48 -17.77
N GLN A 136 -5.75 9.20 -18.11
CA GLN A 136 -6.16 8.16 -17.15
C GLN A 136 -5.23 8.03 -15.93
N PHE A 137 -3.92 8.27 -16.08
CA PHE A 137 -2.97 8.19 -14.98
C PHE A 137 -3.11 9.36 -14.01
N ALA A 138 -3.29 10.58 -14.53
CA ALA A 138 -3.63 11.75 -13.74
C ALA A 138 -4.99 11.56 -13.04
N TYR A 139 -5.98 11.00 -13.74
CA TYR A 139 -7.27 10.66 -13.14
C TYR A 139 -7.15 9.63 -12.03
N VAL A 140 -6.12 8.78 -11.99
CA VAL A 140 -5.89 7.81 -10.90
C VAL A 140 -5.18 8.45 -9.70
N ARG A 141 -4.56 9.61 -9.88
CA ARG A 141 -3.78 10.33 -8.88
C ARG A 141 -4.40 11.64 -8.40
N ILE A 142 -5.63 11.96 -8.79
CA ILE A 142 -6.30 13.23 -8.39
C ILE A 142 -6.34 13.50 -6.88
N ASP A 143 -6.17 12.47 -6.04
CA ASP A 143 -6.20 12.53 -4.58
C ASP A 143 -4.80 12.48 -3.95
N GLU A 144 -3.72 12.52 -4.76
CA GLU A 144 -2.35 12.33 -4.27
C GLU A 144 -1.94 13.42 -3.28
N ASP A 145 -2.40 14.66 -3.50
CA ASP A 145 -2.16 15.80 -2.60
C ASP A 145 -3.21 15.94 -1.49
N THR A 146 -4.15 15.00 -1.37
CA THR A 146 -5.17 15.06 -0.31
C THR A 146 -4.51 14.76 1.04
N PRO A 147 -4.58 15.66 2.04
CA PRO A 147 -4.02 15.38 3.35
C PRO A 147 -4.72 14.17 3.98
N THR A 148 -3.99 13.08 4.17
CA THR A 148 -4.51 11.85 4.78
C THR A 148 -4.08 11.68 6.24
N ASN A 149 -3.00 12.35 6.65
CA ASN A 149 -2.41 12.32 7.99
C ASN A 149 -1.89 13.70 8.38
N ASP A 150 -1.69 13.93 9.68
CA ASP A 150 -0.93 15.09 10.16
C ASP A 150 0.55 14.96 9.76
N GLN A 151 1.13 16.02 9.17
CA GLN A 151 2.55 16.05 8.81
C GLN A 151 3.41 16.25 10.07
N LEU A 152 4.44 15.42 10.23
CA LEU A 152 5.48 15.62 11.25
C LEU A 152 6.22 16.94 10.95
N SER A 153 6.44 17.75 11.97
CA SER A 153 7.28 18.94 11.87
C SER A 153 8.77 18.57 11.69
N ASP A 154 9.56 19.49 11.11
CA ASP A 154 11.01 19.31 10.94
C ASP A 154 11.73 18.92 12.24
N LYS A 155 11.25 19.42 13.39
CA LYS A 155 11.79 19.08 14.71
C LYS A 155 11.52 17.62 15.08
N GLU A 156 10.33 17.12 14.77
CA GLU A 156 9.96 15.73 15.02
C GLU A 156 10.75 14.79 14.09
N ILE A 157 10.93 15.18 12.82
CA ILE A 157 11.79 14.47 11.85
C ILE A 157 13.23 14.35 12.37
N LEU A 158 13.83 15.46 12.83
CA LEU A 158 15.21 15.46 13.36
C LEU A 158 15.35 14.58 14.61
N SER A 159 14.33 14.56 15.47
CA SER A 159 14.34 13.73 16.68
C SER A 159 14.28 12.22 16.36
N GLN A 160 13.52 11.82 15.34
CA GLN A 160 13.43 10.42 14.90
C GLN A 160 14.76 9.91 14.31
N VAL A 161 15.42 10.71 13.46
CA VAL A 161 16.74 10.37 12.89
C VAL A 161 17.77 10.17 14.02
N SER A 162 17.74 11.04 15.02
CA SER A 162 18.65 10.98 16.16
C SER A 162 18.42 9.74 17.05
N GLN A 163 17.18 9.25 17.15
CA GLN A 163 16.86 8.04 17.92
C GLN A 163 17.23 6.76 17.16
N ASN A 164 17.01 6.69 15.85
CA ASN A 164 17.40 5.54 15.03
C ASN A 164 18.91 5.29 15.03
N ASN A 165 19.73 6.34 15.00
CA ASN A 165 21.19 6.22 15.08
C ASN A 165 21.69 5.69 16.43
N LYS A 166 20.94 5.91 17.53
CA LYS A 166 21.31 5.38 18.85
C LYS A 166 21.01 3.88 18.97
N ASN A 167 19.94 3.41 18.35
CA ASN A 167 19.54 2.00 18.40
C ASN A 167 20.45 1.08 17.55
N ASN A 168 21.07 1.61 16.49
CA ASN A 168 22.00 0.85 15.64
C ASN A 168 23.39 0.60 16.26
N ASN A 169 23.71 1.25 17.38
CA ASN A 169 25.02 1.12 18.04
C ASN A 169 25.03 0.15 19.24
N ILE A 170 23.96 -0.65 19.42
CA ILE A 170 23.87 -1.65 20.49
C ILE A 170 23.98 -3.05 19.87
N ILE A 171 25.15 -3.38 19.32
CA ILE A 171 25.59 -4.77 19.20
C ILE A 171 26.79 -4.88 20.15
N PRO A 172 26.70 -5.66 21.25
CA PRO A 172 27.88 -5.95 22.07
C PRO A 172 28.81 -6.86 21.25
N ASN A 173 30.02 -6.38 20.94
CA ASN A 173 31.11 -7.23 20.50
C ASN A 173 31.39 -8.26 21.61
N ASN A 174 30.93 -9.48 21.43
CA ASN A 174 31.33 -10.62 22.24
C ASN A 174 32.02 -11.63 21.32
N GLU A 175 33.28 -11.33 20.96
CA GLU A 175 34.23 -12.34 20.49
C GLU A 175 35.18 -12.63 21.65
N SER A 176 34.86 -13.68 22.40
CA SER A 176 35.86 -14.48 23.11
C SER A 176 35.68 -15.90 22.57
N ILE A 177 36.43 -16.19 21.51
CA ILE A 177 36.55 -17.54 20.95
C ILE A 177 37.46 -18.33 21.89
N GLU A 178 36.97 -19.50 22.27
CA GLU A 178 37.63 -20.56 23.01
C GLU A 178 38.87 -21.04 22.22
N GLU A 179 40.05 -21.06 22.87
CA GLU A 179 41.18 -21.87 22.43
C GLU A 179 41.07 -23.24 23.08
N GLU A 180 40.84 -24.28 22.28
CA GLU A 180 41.19 -25.67 22.59
C GLU A 180 42.13 -26.22 21.50
N ASP A 181 43.04 -27.07 21.97
CA ASP A 181 43.89 -28.06 21.31
C ASP A 181 45.30 -27.65 20.79
N GLU A 182 46.32 -27.78 21.65
CA GLU A 182 47.21 -28.97 21.75
C GLU A 182 48.06 -28.98 23.05
#